data_AF-A0A2N0KPU4-F1
#
_entry.id   AF-A0A2N0KPU4-F1
#
_cell.length_a   1.000
_cell.length_b   1.000
_cell.length_c   1.000
_cell.angle_alpha   90.00
_cell.angle_beta   90.00
_cell.angle_gamma   90.00
#
_symmetry.space_group_name_H-M   'P 1'
#
loop_
_entity.id
_entity.type
_entity.pdbx_description
1 polymer ?
#
loop_
_entity_poly.entity_id
_entity_poly.type
_entity_poly.pdbx_seq_one_letter_code
_entity_poly.pdbx_strand_id
1 'polypeptide(L)'
;MGIELRGDVKRMILESRGGWSETALLLYVLRGIFTLTIYRYGEMYAHNIAERTIFAGAIQDKARHLSYGFEHLRYAVVHQEDKALVFKNLLGIGERIFLREISQPVVLEPLAVIFGGGVEGAPKGMKAVHEMMKKFVNHYLSALSWIGIDRSDSISSGLSAYISEK
;
A
#
# COMPACT_ATOMS: atom_id res chain seq x y z
N MET A 1 8.35 -10.21 0.49
CA MET A 1 7.53 -10.42 1.70
C MET A 1 8.52 -10.51 2.86
N GLY A 2 8.56 -9.57 3.82
CA GLY A 2 9.69 -9.55 4.74
C GLY A 2 9.64 -8.69 6.01
N ILE A 3 8.53 -8.03 6.37
CA ILE A 3 8.38 -7.34 7.67
C ILE A 3 6.89 -7.34 8.06
N GLU A 4 6.33 -8.47 8.50
CA GLU A 4 4.94 -8.54 9.00
C GLU A 4 4.84 -9.45 10.23
N LEU A 5 3.90 -9.14 11.13
CA LEU A 5 3.42 -9.97 12.26
C LEU A 5 2.78 -11.29 11.75
N ARG A 6 1.90 -11.93 12.53
CA ARG A 6 1.07 -13.11 12.14
C ARG A 6 0.51 -13.06 10.70
N GLY A 7 0.48 -11.88 10.06
CA GLY A 7 0.46 -11.71 8.62
C GLY A 7 -0.96 -11.80 8.11
N ASP A 8 -1.85 -11.02 8.69
CA ASP A 8 -3.27 -11.08 8.35
C ASP A 8 -3.50 -10.55 6.92
N VAL A 9 -2.78 -9.50 6.52
CA VAL A 9 -2.81 -9.02 5.13
C VAL A 9 -2.20 -10.06 4.20
N LYS A 10 -1.05 -10.64 4.56
CA LYS A 10 -0.43 -11.73 3.80
C LYS A 10 -1.36 -12.94 3.65
N ARG A 11 -2.00 -13.41 4.73
CA ARG A 11 -2.94 -14.54 4.69
C ARG A 11 -4.18 -14.21 3.87
N MET A 12 -4.73 -13.00 4.02
CA MET A 12 -5.83 -12.54 3.18
C MET A 12 -5.50 -12.62 1.68
N ILE A 13 -4.24 -12.35 1.30
CA ILE A 13 -3.79 -12.47 -0.10
C ILE A 13 -3.53 -13.92 -0.48
N LEU A 14 -2.74 -14.66 0.31
CA LEU A 14 -2.30 -16.03 -0.03
C LEU A 14 -3.41 -17.07 0.05
N GLU A 15 -4.37 -16.87 0.95
CA GLU A 15 -5.50 -17.78 1.20
C GLU A 15 -6.80 -17.24 0.57
N SER A 16 -6.70 -16.23 -0.29
CA SER A 16 -7.85 -15.66 -1.00
C SER A 16 -8.59 -16.74 -1.79
N ARG A 17 -9.90 -16.84 -1.55
CA ARG A 17 -10.82 -17.73 -2.29
C ARG A 17 -11.67 -17.00 -3.31
N GLY A 18 -11.43 -15.69 -3.50
CA GLY A 18 -12.25 -14.84 -4.37
C GLY A 18 -11.99 -15.03 -5.86
N GLY A 19 -10.86 -15.65 -6.23
CA GLY A 19 -10.37 -15.71 -7.62
C GLY A 19 -9.11 -14.88 -7.82
N TRP A 20 -8.54 -14.96 -9.03
CA TRP A 20 -7.29 -14.27 -9.34
C TRP A 20 -7.42 -12.75 -9.25
N SER A 21 -8.48 -12.16 -9.80
CA SER A 21 -8.64 -10.71 -9.86
C SER A 21 -8.87 -10.08 -8.49
N GLU A 22 -9.60 -10.76 -7.60
CA GLU A 22 -9.83 -10.40 -6.21
C GLU A 22 -8.52 -10.45 -5.41
N THR A 23 -7.70 -11.47 -5.66
CA THR A 23 -6.37 -11.61 -5.06
C THR A 23 -5.41 -10.53 -5.57
N ALA A 24 -5.43 -10.29 -6.88
CA ALA A 24 -4.64 -9.27 -7.55
C ALA A 24 -4.98 -7.87 -7.00
N LEU A 25 -6.26 -7.58 -6.71
CA LEU A 25 -6.67 -6.30 -6.14
C LEU A 25 -5.95 -6.02 -4.81
N LEU A 26 -5.96 -6.99 -3.91
CA LEU A 26 -5.33 -6.85 -2.60
C LEU A 26 -3.79 -6.86 -2.70
N LEU A 27 -3.24 -7.68 -3.59
CA LEU A 27 -1.80 -7.80 -3.81
C LEU A 27 -1.20 -6.54 -4.44
N TYR A 28 -1.76 -6.06 -5.53
CA TYR A 28 -1.18 -4.97 -6.32
C TYR A 28 -1.62 -3.60 -5.83
N VAL A 29 -2.92 -3.41 -5.55
CA VAL A 29 -3.43 -2.09 -5.19
C VAL A 29 -3.21 -1.80 -3.72
N LEU A 30 -3.68 -2.66 -2.82
CA LEU A 30 -3.55 -2.39 -1.38
C LEU A 30 -2.10 -2.61 -0.90
N ARG A 31 -1.58 -3.83 -0.99
CA ARG A 31 -0.24 -4.17 -0.48
C ARG A 31 0.87 -3.61 -1.36
N GLY A 32 0.69 -3.68 -2.68
CA GLY A 32 1.69 -3.33 -3.66
C GLY A 32 2.03 -1.85 -3.66
N ILE A 33 1.02 -0.97 -3.63
CA ILE A 33 1.21 0.48 -3.56
C ILE A 33 1.85 0.87 -2.22
N PHE A 34 1.43 0.26 -1.11
CA PHE A 34 2.06 0.51 0.20
C PHE A 34 3.56 0.17 0.17
N THR A 35 3.90 -1.02 -0.36
CA THR A 35 5.30 -1.46 -0.48
C THR A 35 6.11 -0.55 -1.40
N LEU A 36 5.56 -0.15 -2.56
CA LEU A 36 6.22 0.80 -3.46
C LEU A 36 6.49 2.14 -2.77
N THR A 37 5.55 2.61 -1.96
CA THR A 37 5.68 3.87 -1.23
C THR A 37 6.78 3.78 -0.17
N ILE A 38 6.87 2.65 0.55
CA ILE A 38 7.99 2.37 1.45
C ILE A 38 9.32 2.43 0.69
N TYR A 39 9.43 1.79 -0.47
CA TYR A 39 10.68 1.79 -1.23
C TYR A 39 11.10 3.20 -1.68
N ARG A 40 10.14 4.02 -2.12
CA ARG A 40 10.40 5.43 -2.48
C ARG A 40 10.92 6.25 -1.30
N TYR A 41 10.34 6.07 -0.12
CA TYR A 41 10.84 6.73 1.09
C TYR A 41 12.17 6.13 1.55
N GLY A 42 12.37 4.82 1.40
CA GLY A 42 13.66 4.19 1.65
C GLY A 42 14.79 4.78 0.80
N GLU A 43 14.55 5.01 -0.49
CA GLU A 43 15.51 5.69 -1.37
C GLU A 43 15.75 7.15 -0.94
N MET A 44 14.69 7.87 -0.60
CA MET A 44 14.74 9.27 -0.19
C MET A 44 15.57 9.47 1.09
N TYR A 45 15.43 8.55 2.04
CA TYR A 45 16.12 8.56 3.34
C TYR A 45 17.34 7.62 3.38
N ALA A 46 17.84 7.17 2.24
CA ALA A 46 19.02 6.30 2.17
C ALA A 46 20.27 7.01 2.71
N HIS A 47 21.01 6.32 3.59
CA HIS A 47 22.19 6.88 4.27
C HIS A 47 23.48 6.74 3.47
N ASN A 48 23.47 5.88 2.46
CA ASN A 48 24.63 5.58 1.63
C ASN A 48 24.21 5.19 0.20
N ILE A 49 25.22 5.08 -0.67
CA ILE A 49 25.03 4.75 -2.09
C ILE A 49 24.47 3.34 -2.27
N ALA A 50 24.85 2.38 -1.42
CA ALA A 50 24.38 1.00 -1.52
C ALA A 50 22.87 0.89 -1.25
N GLU A 51 22.38 1.50 -0.16
CA GLU A 51 20.96 1.59 0.17
C GLU A 51 20.16 2.25 -0.96
N ARG A 52 20.63 3.40 -1.45
CA ARG A 52 19.99 4.12 -2.56
C ARG A 52 19.87 3.24 -3.79
N THR A 53 20.94 2.52 -4.14
CA THR A 53 20.97 1.63 -5.32
C THR A 53 19.98 0.47 -5.18
N ILE A 54 19.92 -0.15 -3.99
CA ILE A 54 18.97 -1.24 -3.70
C ILE A 54 17.53 -0.75 -3.80
N PHE A 55 17.20 0.39 -3.19
CA PHE A 55 15.85 0.93 -3.25
C PHE A 55 15.47 1.37 -4.67
N ALA A 56 16.36 2.02 -5.42
CA ALA A 56 16.11 2.41 -6.81
C ALA A 56 15.76 1.19 -7.69
N GLY A 57 16.52 0.10 -7.57
CA GLY A 57 16.21 -1.16 -8.26
C GLY A 57 14.87 -1.76 -7.82
N ALA A 58 14.62 -1.81 -6.50
CA ALA A 58 13.37 -2.32 -5.96
C ALA A 58 12.14 -1.50 -6.39
N ILE A 59 12.29 -0.18 -6.54
CA ILE A 59 11.25 0.71 -7.08
C ILE A 59 10.93 0.34 -8.52
N GLN A 60 11.95 0.15 -9.37
CA GLN A 60 11.75 -0.22 -10.77
C GLN A 60 11.02 -1.56 -10.89
N ASP A 61 11.46 -2.58 -10.14
CA ASP A 61 10.83 -3.89 -10.13
C ASP A 61 9.39 -3.83 -9.62
N LYS A 62 9.18 -3.10 -8.51
CA LYS A 62 7.85 -2.96 -7.95
C LYS A 62 6.92 -2.21 -8.89
N ALA A 63 7.39 -1.15 -9.54
CA ALA A 63 6.61 -0.40 -10.52
C ALA A 63 6.17 -1.29 -11.68
N ARG A 64 7.08 -2.08 -12.28
CA ARG A 64 6.73 -3.08 -13.32
C ARG A 64 5.69 -4.08 -12.83
N HIS A 65 5.86 -4.58 -11.60
CA HIS A 65 4.90 -5.50 -10.98
C HIS A 65 3.52 -4.88 -10.80
N LEU A 66 3.43 -3.60 -10.41
CA LEU A 66 2.15 -2.90 -10.26
C LEU A 66 1.47 -2.63 -11.60
N SER A 67 2.23 -2.23 -12.63
CA SER A 67 1.68 -1.94 -13.96
C SER A 67 0.90 -3.14 -14.52
N TYR A 68 1.46 -4.35 -14.43
CA TYR A 68 0.75 -5.57 -14.83
C TYR A 68 -0.56 -5.75 -14.06
N GLY A 69 -0.51 -5.60 -12.73
CA GLY A 69 -1.69 -5.75 -11.88
C GLY A 69 -2.79 -4.74 -12.19
N PHE A 70 -2.42 -3.49 -12.45
CA PHE A 70 -3.38 -2.43 -12.78
C PHE A 70 -4.08 -2.69 -14.11
N GLU A 71 -3.35 -3.08 -15.16
CA GLU A 71 -3.95 -3.44 -16.44
C GLU A 71 -4.90 -4.64 -16.31
N HIS A 72 -4.50 -5.68 -15.58
CA HIS A 72 -5.36 -6.84 -15.31
C HIS A 72 -6.66 -6.44 -14.60
N LEU A 73 -6.56 -5.61 -13.57
CA LEU A 73 -7.72 -5.19 -12.76
C LEU A 73 -8.65 -4.28 -13.56
N ARG A 74 -8.09 -3.34 -14.33
CA ARG A 74 -8.88 -2.50 -15.25
C ARG A 74 -9.61 -3.34 -16.28
N TYR A 75 -8.93 -4.32 -16.88
CA TYR A 75 -9.57 -5.25 -17.80
C TYR A 75 -10.74 -5.99 -17.14
N ALA A 76 -10.56 -6.52 -15.94
CA ALA A 76 -11.61 -7.22 -15.20
C ALA A 76 -12.81 -6.31 -14.90
N VAL A 77 -12.58 -5.06 -14.49
CA VAL A 77 -13.65 -4.08 -14.24
C VAL A 77 -14.43 -3.73 -15.51
N VAL A 78 -13.74 -3.60 -16.65
CA VAL A 78 -14.39 -3.23 -17.93
C VAL A 78 -15.19 -4.38 -18.54
N HIS A 79 -14.75 -5.63 -18.37
CA HIS A 79 -15.30 -6.77 -19.13
C HIS A 79 -16.16 -7.73 -18.29
N GLN A 80 -16.17 -7.60 -16.96
CA GLN A 80 -17.00 -8.44 -16.10
C GLN A 80 -18.02 -7.58 -15.37
N GLU A 81 -19.29 -7.90 -15.59
CA GLU A 81 -20.41 -7.27 -14.89
C GLU A 81 -20.21 -7.40 -13.36
N ASP A 82 -20.63 -6.36 -12.63
CA ASP A 82 -20.52 -6.25 -11.18
C ASP A 82 -19.12 -6.34 -10.56
N LYS A 83 -18.06 -6.50 -11.35
CA LYS A 83 -16.70 -6.68 -10.81
C LYS A 83 -16.25 -5.48 -9.97
N ALA A 84 -16.61 -4.26 -10.38
CA ALA A 84 -16.36 -3.07 -9.59
C ALA A 84 -17.03 -3.11 -8.21
N LEU A 85 -18.27 -3.61 -8.11
CA LEU A 85 -19.00 -3.75 -6.85
C LEU A 85 -18.35 -4.81 -5.95
N VAL A 86 -18.00 -5.96 -6.51
CA VAL A 86 -17.27 -7.03 -5.80
C VAL A 86 -15.97 -6.49 -5.22
N PHE A 87 -15.20 -5.76 -6.03
CA PHE A 87 -13.95 -5.14 -5.59
C PHE A 87 -14.15 -4.10 -4.50
N LYS A 88 -15.16 -3.23 -4.60
CA LYS A 88 -15.48 -2.25 -3.53
C LYS A 88 -15.74 -2.95 -2.19
N ASN A 89 -16.54 -4.01 -2.19
CA ASN A 89 -16.85 -4.77 -0.99
C ASN A 89 -15.60 -5.45 -0.40
N LEU A 90 -14.79 -6.07 -1.25
CA LEU A 90 -13.55 -6.72 -0.85
C LEU A 90 -12.54 -5.72 -0.27
N LEU A 91 -12.39 -4.55 -0.88
CA LEU A 91 -11.51 -3.48 -0.38
C LEU A 91 -11.95 -2.99 0.99
N GLY A 92 -13.25 -2.87 1.26
CA GLY A 92 -13.74 -2.52 2.59
C GLY A 92 -13.25 -3.50 3.68
N ILE A 93 -13.23 -4.80 3.38
CA ILE A 93 -12.67 -5.82 4.28
C ILE A 93 -11.15 -5.68 4.36
N GLY A 94 -10.49 -5.58 3.21
CA GLY A 94 -9.03 -5.52 3.11
C GLY A 94 -8.43 -4.32 3.82
N GLU A 95 -9.04 -3.14 3.71
CA GLU A 95 -8.61 -1.94 4.43
C GLU A 95 -8.70 -2.09 5.95
N ARG A 96 -9.76 -2.71 6.47
CA ARG A 96 -9.87 -2.93 7.93
C ARG A 96 -8.79 -3.87 8.44
N ILE A 97 -8.49 -4.93 7.68
CA ILE A 97 -7.40 -5.87 8.02
C ILE A 97 -6.05 -5.16 7.93
N PHE A 98 -5.83 -4.38 6.88
CA PHE A 98 -4.63 -3.58 6.70
C PHE A 98 -4.44 -2.55 7.82
N LEU A 99 -5.49 -1.81 8.19
CA LEU A 99 -5.46 -0.85 9.30
C LEU A 99 -5.08 -1.50 10.62
N ARG A 100 -5.65 -2.67 10.93
CA ARG A 100 -5.30 -3.44 12.13
C ARG A 100 -3.83 -3.88 12.15
N GLU A 101 -3.26 -4.17 10.97
CA GLU A 101 -1.85 -4.55 10.84
C GLU A 101 -0.93 -3.34 11.02
N ILE A 102 -1.18 -2.22 10.33
CA ILE A 102 -0.32 -1.04 10.43
C ILE A 102 -0.42 -0.32 11.78
N SER A 103 -1.52 -0.52 12.52
CA SER A 103 -1.66 -0.01 13.89
C SER A 103 -0.79 -0.76 14.89
N GLN A 104 -0.16 -1.87 14.50
CA GLN A 104 0.79 -2.57 15.35
C GLN A 104 2.12 -1.79 15.36
N PRO A 105 2.72 -1.55 16.55
CA PRO A 105 3.97 -0.78 16.69
C PRO A 105 5.07 -1.23 15.73
N VAL A 106 5.17 -2.54 15.50
CA VAL A 106 6.22 -3.18 14.70
C VAL A 106 6.12 -2.96 13.18
N VAL A 107 5.14 -2.20 12.69
CA VAL A 107 5.01 -1.90 11.25
C VAL A 107 5.51 -0.49 10.94
N LEU A 108 4.93 0.53 11.57
CA LEU A 108 5.23 1.93 11.25
C LEU A 108 6.38 2.53 12.08
N GLU A 109 6.55 2.14 13.34
CA GLU A 109 7.62 2.68 14.20
C GLU A 109 9.03 2.32 13.72
N PRO A 110 9.30 1.10 13.20
CA PRO A 110 10.61 0.80 12.59
C PRO A 110 10.93 1.70 11.41
N LEU A 111 9.92 2.08 10.61
CA LEU A 111 10.12 3.03 9.51
C LEU A 111 10.48 4.42 10.03
N ALA A 112 9.91 4.83 11.17
CA ALA A 112 10.29 6.10 11.81
C ALA A 112 11.74 6.08 12.30
N VAL A 113 12.23 4.96 12.83
CA VAL A 113 13.66 4.80 13.19
C VAL A 113 14.54 4.91 11.94
N ILE A 114 14.17 4.22 10.85
CA ILE A 114 14.92 4.26 9.59
C ILE A 114 14.95 5.67 9.00
N PHE A 115 13.80 6.33 8.85
CA PHE A 115 13.72 7.68 8.28
C PHE A 115 14.30 8.75 9.21
N GLY A 116 14.36 8.48 10.52
CA GLY A 116 14.99 9.34 11.51
C GLY A 116 16.51 9.19 11.59
N GLY A 117 17.11 8.21 10.91
CA GLY A 117 18.55 7.92 11.01
C GLY A 117 18.96 7.31 12.35
N GLY A 118 18.05 6.60 13.03
CA GLY A 118 18.30 5.95 14.31
C GLY A 118 17.20 6.21 15.34
N VAL A 119 17.33 5.56 16.51
CA VAL A 119 16.31 5.60 17.58
C VAL A 119 16.10 7.03 18.10
N GLU A 120 17.18 7.80 18.25
CA GLU A 120 17.11 9.21 18.69
C GLU A 120 16.35 10.10 17.70
N GLY A 121 16.41 9.78 16.41
CA GLY A 121 15.72 10.50 15.35
C GLY A 121 14.28 10.05 15.12
N ALA A 122 13.84 8.95 15.74
CA ALA A 122 12.51 8.37 15.51
C ALA A 122 11.34 9.36 15.66
N PRO A 123 11.32 10.29 16.65
CA PRO A 123 10.26 11.30 16.72
C PRO A 123 10.16 12.20 15.47
N LYS A 124 11.30 12.53 14.85
CA LYS A 124 11.32 13.27 13.57
C LYS A 124 10.94 12.36 12.41
N GLY A 125 11.45 11.13 12.40
CA GLY A 125 11.12 10.13 11.39
C GLY A 125 9.62 9.77 11.35
N MET A 126 8.91 9.88 12.47
CA MET A 126 7.45 9.67 12.50
C MET A 126 6.69 10.70 11.66
N LYS A 127 7.21 11.93 11.52
CA LYS A 127 6.65 12.91 10.58
C LYS A 127 6.80 12.44 9.13
N ALA A 128 7.94 11.86 8.78
CA ALA A 128 8.17 11.27 7.46
C ALA A 128 7.26 10.06 7.21
N VAL A 129 7.03 9.21 8.22
CA VAL A 129 6.06 8.11 8.15
C VAL A 129 4.64 8.62 7.89
N HIS A 130 4.23 9.70 8.57
CA HIS A 130 2.92 10.30 8.35
C HIS A 130 2.76 10.82 6.91
N GLU A 131 3.77 11.49 6.36
CA GLU A 131 3.77 11.91 4.95
C GLU A 131 3.81 10.73 3.98
N MET A 132 4.54 9.66 4.31
CA MET A 132 4.53 8.41 3.54
C MET A 132 3.11 7.83 3.46
N MET A 133 2.40 7.79 4.58
CA MET A 133 1.02 7.29 4.63
C MET A 133 0.06 8.16 3.79
N LYS A 134 0.20 9.49 3.82
CA LYS A 134 -0.54 10.39 2.90
C LYS A 134 -0.25 10.07 1.44
N LYS A 135 1.02 9.88 1.06
CA LYS A 135 1.39 9.53 -0.31
C LYS A 135 0.86 8.16 -0.73
N PHE A 136 0.85 7.19 0.19
CA PHE A 136 0.24 5.89 -0.03
C PHE A 136 -1.26 6.00 -0.29
N VAL A 137 -2.02 6.66 0.59
CA VAL A 137 -3.48 6.75 0.48
C VAL A 137 -3.90 7.51 -0.79
N ASN A 138 -3.20 8.60 -1.13
CA ASN A 138 -3.47 9.32 -2.36
C ASN A 138 -3.18 8.46 -3.61
N HIS A 139 -2.06 7.72 -3.63
CA HIS A 139 -1.76 6.83 -4.76
C HIS A 139 -2.75 5.66 -4.85
N TYR A 140 -3.16 5.11 -3.71
CA TYR A 140 -4.19 4.08 -3.62
C TYR A 140 -5.51 4.54 -4.25
N LEU A 141 -6.01 5.72 -3.86
CA LEU A 141 -7.25 6.28 -4.41
C LEU A 141 -7.13 6.61 -5.90
N SER A 142 -6.02 7.21 -6.34
CA SER A 142 -5.79 7.50 -7.76
C SER A 142 -5.72 6.24 -8.61
N ALA A 143 -5.07 5.18 -8.12
CA ALA A 143 -5.00 3.89 -8.81
C ALA A 143 -6.38 3.23 -8.92
N LEU A 144 -7.18 3.28 -7.84
CA LEU A 144 -8.56 2.79 -7.85
C LEU A 144 -9.43 3.53 -8.87
N SER A 145 -9.37 4.86 -8.87
CA SER A 145 -10.10 5.68 -9.84
C SER A 145 -9.70 5.32 -11.27
N TRP A 146 -8.41 5.13 -11.53
CA TRP A 146 -7.91 4.75 -12.85
C TRP A 146 -8.37 3.36 -13.31
N ILE A 147 -8.48 2.37 -12.41
CA ILE A 147 -9.04 1.04 -12.75
C ILE A 147 -10.58 1.04 -12.82
N GLY A 148 -11.26 2.17 -12.61
CA GLY A 148 -12.71 2.30 -12.71
C GLY A 148 -13.47 2.08 -11.40
N ILE A 149 -12.80 2.24 -10.24
CA ILE A 149 -13.40 2.04 -8.92
C ILE A 149 -13.32 3.35 -8.13
N ASP A 150 -14.47 3.94 -7.84
CA ASP A 150 -14.54 5.08 -6.90
C ASP A 150 -14.77 4.61 -5.46
N ARG A 151 -13.89 5.08 -4.58
CA ARG A 151 -13.81 4.77 -3.14
C ARG A 151 -13.62 6.03 -2.29
N SER A 152 -13.60 7.21 -2.89
CA SER A 152 -13.33 8.48 -2.21
C SER A 152 -14.29 8.72 -1.02
N ASP A 153 -15.58 8.42 -1.22
CA ASP A 153 -16.62 8.62 -0.21
C ASP A 153 -16.82 7.43 0.76
N SER A 154 -16.15 6.29 0.54
CA SER A 154 -16.38 5.05 1.29
C SER A 154 -15.10 4.39 1.82
N ILE A 155 -14.00 5.12 1.80
CA ILE A 155 -12.74 4.67 2.37
C ILE A 155 -12.88 4.45 3.89
N SER A 156 -12.19 3.45 4.42
CA SER A 156 -12.20 3.20 5.87
C SER A 156 -11.67 4.41 6.65
N SER A 157 -12.31 4.73 7.79
CA SER A 157 -12.03 5.93 8.58
C SER A 157 -10.57 6.08 9.03
N GLY A 158 -9.85 4.98 9.24
CA GLY A 158 -8.43 5.03 9.57
C GLY A 158 -7.54 5.51 8.42
N LEU A 159 -7.95 5.28 7.17
CA LEU A 159 -7.23 5.77 5.99
C LEU A 159 -7.69 7.16 5.56
N SER A 160 -8.96 7.53 5.83
CA SER A 160 -9.44 8.88 5.51
C SER A 160 -8.67 9.97 6.25
N ALA A 161 -8.12 9.67 7.43
CA ALA A 161 -7.24 10.56 8.19
C ALA A 161 -5.95 10.99 7.44
N TYR A 162 -5.58 10.28 6.37
CA TYR A 162 -4.41 10.57 5.53
C TYR A 162 -4.77 11.18 4.17
N ILE A 163 -6.04 11.48 3.93
CA ILE A 163 -6.45 12.29 2.79
C ILE A 163 -6.07 13.72 3.14
N SER A 164 -5.24 14.35 2.29
CA SER A 164 -4.92 15.77 2.46
C SER A 164 -6.23 16.56 2.44
N GLU A 165 -6.47 17.41 3.43
CA GLU A 165 -7.48 18.47 3.28
C GLU A 165 -7.17 19.21 1.97
N LYS A 166 -8.20 19.37 1.13
CA LYS A 166 -8.11 20.08 -0.14
C LYS A 166 -7.66 21.52 0.06
#